data_AF-A0A3D2M3Q1-F1
#
_entry.id   AF-A0A3D2M3Q1-F1
#
_cell.length_a   1.000
_cell.length_b   1.000
_cell.length_c   1.000
_cell.angle_alpha   90.00
_cell.angle_beta   90.00
_cell.angle_gamma   90.00
#
_symmetry.space_group_name_H-M   'P 1'
#
loop_
_entity.id
_entity.type
_entity.pdbx_description
1 polymer ?
#
loop_
_entity_poly.entity_id
_entity_poly.type
_entity_poly.pdbx_seq_one_letter_code
_entity_poly.pdbx_strand_id
1 'polypeptide(L)'
;MASANERLADAAVGHAIDLTRYSNGVARRMIALLNRADTELFAQLMDALERLPPQSFTVQRLDSLLVSVERLNAAAYAAVGADLDTELVALAGYEASYQHKLLESVLPSAVAESLTISAVSASQVHAAAMARPFQGKLLSEALKDIEETRATRIRDAIRMGFLEGETIDQMVRRLRGTRALNYADGLLEIDRRGAEALVRTAVNHTASYSRQALFEANADLVKEWQFLATLDGRTTITCASLSGKTYAVGTGPQPPRHWNCRSTSVPVLASAWEALGLSKSEIDPGTQASMDGQVAADVSYSQWLRGKPAAFQDDVLGAERGKLFRHGKVSIDRFTDNKGRVYSLDDLRKRDAAMFERAGL
;
A
#
# COMPACT_ATOMS: atom_id res chain seq x y z
N MET A 1 1.31 -32.19 12.38
CA MET A 1 0.20 -31.23 12.54
C MET A 1 0.80 -29.85 12.43
N ALA A 2 0.08 -28.90 11.83
CA ALA A 2 0.62 -27.57 11.65
C ALA A 2 0.75 -26.83 13.01
N SER A 3 1.85 -26.13 13.23
CA SER A 3 2.13 -25.36 14.44
C SER A 3 1.19 -24.15 14.62
N ALA A 4 1.17 -23.55 15.81
CA ALA A 4 0.40 -22.31 16.04
C ALA A 4 0.88 -21.16 15.14
N ASN A 5 2.20 -20.96 15.03
CA ASN A 5 2.77 -19.97 14.12
C ASN A 5 2.47 -20.32 12.66
N GLU A 6 2.33 -21.61 12.32
CA GLU A 6 2.04 -21.99 10.95
C GLU A 6 0.64 -21.57 10.51
N ARG A 7 -0.33 -21.86 11.37
CA ARG A 7 -1.72 -21.50 11.19
C ARG A 7 -1.91 -19.98 11.14
N LEU A 8 -1.17 -19.23 11.96
CA LEU A 8 -1.17 -17.77 11.93
C LEU A 8 -0.62 -17.21 10.62
N ALA A 9 0.50 -17.72 10.14
CA ALA A 9 1.09 -17.28 8.88
C ALA A 9 0.15 -17.56 7.69
N ASP A 10 -0.40 -18.76 7.62
CA ASP A 10 -1.30 -19.15 6.53
C ASP A 10 -2.62 -18.34 6.55
N ALA A 11 -3.20 -18.15 7.73
CA ALA A 11 -4.38 -17.31 7.90
C ALA A 11 -4.10 -15.83 7.55
N ALA A 12 -2.96 -15.28 7.97
CA ALA A 12 -2.58 -13.90 7.65
C ALA A 12 -2.40 -13.69 6.14
N VAL A 13 -1.97 -14.73 5.44
CA VAL A 13 -1.77 -14.75 4.01
C VAL A 13 -3.07 -14.78 3.23
N GLY A 14 -3.97 -15.70 3.57
CA GLY A 14 -5.31 -15.73 2.98
C GLY A 14 -6.02 -14.40 3.21
N HIS A 15 -5.92 -13.89 4.43
CA HIS A 15 -6.48 -12.60 4.81
C HIS A 15 -5.86 -11.41 4.06
N ALA A 16 -4.55 -11.41 3.79
CA ALA A 16 -3.90 -10.36 3.00
C ALA A 16 -4.39 -10.33 1.54
N ILE A 17 -4.70 -11.50 0.97
CA ILE A 17 -5.32 -11.61 -0.36
C ILE A 17 -6.73 -11.02 -0.33
N ASP A 18 -7.54 -11.38 0.68
CA ASP A 18 -8.90 -10.87 0.81
C ASP A 18 -8.94 -9.38 1.11
N LEU A 19 -8.00 -8.87 1.92
CA LEU A 19 -7.82 -7.44 2.14
C LEU A 19 -7.44 -6.70 0.84
N THR A 20 -6.64 -7.33 -0.03
CA THR A 20 -6.34 -6.78 -1.37
C THR A 20 -7.59 -6.74 -2.25
N ARG A 21 -8.45 -7.77 -2.19
CA ARG A 21 -9.73 -7.77 -2.93
C ARG A 21 -10.70 -6.71 -2.39
N TYR A 22 -10.79 -6.58 -1.07
CA TYR A 22 -11.57 -5.56 -0.39
C TYR A 22 -11.08 -4.16 -0.78
N SER A 23 -9.78 -3.88 -0.69
CA SER A 23 -9.20 -2.57 -1.04
C SER A 23 -9.46 -2.20 -2.51
N ASN A 24 -9.40 -3.18 -3.43
CA ASN A 24 -9.79 -2.99 -4.83
C ASN A 24 -11.29 -2.69 -4.99
N GLY A 25 -12.15 -3.23 -4.13
CA GLY A 25 -13.57 -2.90 -4.06
C GLY A 25 -13.82 -1.47 -3.59
N VAL A 26 -13.17 -1.06 -2.49
CA VAL A 26 -13.24 0.31 -1.96
C VAL A 26 -12.73 1.30 -3.01
N ALA A 27 -11.56 1.05 -3.60
CA ALA A 27 -11.01 1.91 -4.66
C ALA A 27 -11.98 2.09 -5.83
N ARG A 28 -12.58 0.99 -6.33
CA ARG A 28 -13.59 1.08 -7.40
C ARG A 28 -14.80 1.94 -7.02
N ARG A 29 -15.28 1.86 -5.77
CA ARG A 29 -16.38 2.71 -5.28
C ARG A 29 -15.96 4.19 -5.21
N MET A 30 -14.79 4.49 -4.67
CA MET A 30 -14.27 5.87 -4.59
C MET A 30 -14.06 6.47 -5.97
N ILE A 31 -13.50 5.71 -6.91
CA ILE A 31 -13.37 6.14 -8.30
C ILE A 31 -14.72 6.33 -8.98
N ALA A 32 -15.73 5.51 -8.67
CA ALA A 32 -17.07 5.72 -9.21
C ALA A 32 -17.69 7.04 -8.74
N LEU A 33 -17.39 7.52 -7.52
CA LEU A 33 -17.79 8.86 -7.05
C LEU A 33 -17.12 9.95 -7.89
N LEU A 34 -15.81 9.85 -8.09
CA LEU A 34 -15.07 10.80 -8.92
C LEU A 34 -15.57 10.81 -10.36
N ASN A 35 -15.83 9.66 -10.97
CA ASN A 35 -16.34 9.57 -12.34
C ASN A 35 -17.73 10.22 -12.50
N ARG A 36 -18.59 10.12 -11.48
CA ARG A 36 -19.89 10.82 -11.49
C ARG A 36 -19.69 12.34 -11.41
N ALA A 37 -18.81 12.79 -10.52
CA ALA A 37 -18.46 14.21 -10.43
C ALA A 37 -17.83 14.74 -11.72
N ASP A 38 -17.00 13.93 -12.40
CA ASP A 38 -16.33 14.30 -13.63
C ASP A 38 -17.29 14.57 -14.79
N THR A 39 -18.42 13.87 -14.82
CA THR A 39 -19.45 14.12 -15.83
C THR A 39 -20.00 15.53 -15.71
N GLU A 40 -20.34 15.95 -14.50
CA GLU A 40 -20.80 17.30 -14.19
C GLU A 40 -19.67 18.33 -14.34
N LEU A 41 -18.45 17.97 -13.95
CA LEU A 41 -17.27 18.83 -14.06
C LEU A 41 -16.98 19.21 -15.49
N PHE A 42 -17.01 18.25 -16.41
CA PHE A 42 -16.79 18.54 -17.83
C PHE A 42 -17.94 19.34 -18.44
N ALA A 43 -19.17 19.13 -18.00
CA ALA A 43 -20.31 19.93 -18.46
C ALA A 43 -20.17 21.40 -18.03
N GLN A 44 -19.86 21.66 -16.76
CA GLN A 44 -19.62 23.02 -16.25
C GLN A 44 -18.39 23.67 -16.87
N LEU A 45 -17.34 22.87 -17.13
CA LEU A 45 -16.15 23.36 -17.80
C LEU A 45 -16.47 23.82 -19.22
N MET A 46 -17.22 23.04 -20.00
CA MET A 46 -17.63 23.44 -21.35
C MET A 46 -18.44 24.73 -21.33
N ASP A 47 -19.48 24.82 -20.50
CA ASP A 47 -20.32 26.02 -20.35
C ASP A 47 -19.51 27.25 -19.90
N ALA A 48 -18.55 27.07 -18.98
CA ALA A 48 -17.66 28.15 -18.56
C ALA A 48 -16.78 28.66 -19.71
N LEU A 49 -16.27 27.76 -20.54
CA LEU A 49 -15.40 28.11 -21.68
C LEU A 49 -16.16 28.75 -22.83
N GLU A 50 -17.40 28.36 -23.09
CA GLU A 50 -18.26 28.98 -24.11
C GLU A 50 -18.55 30.46 -23.80
N ARG A 51 -18.57 30.82 -22.52
CA ARG A 51 -18.75 32.21 -22.04
C ARG A 51 -17.48 33.06 -22.13
N LEU A 52 -16.36 32.48 -22.56
CA LEU A 52 -15.06 33.13 -22.68
C LEU A 52 -14.62 33.20 -24.14
N PRO A 53 -15.08 34.20 -24.93
CA PRO A 53 -14.61 34.37 -26.29
C PRO A 53 -13.09 34.64 -26.28
N PRO A 54 -12.31 34.12 -27.25
CA PRO A 54 -10.85 34.20 -27.26
C PRO A 54 -10.31 35.63 -27.12
N GLN A 55 -11.01 36.62 -27.68
CA GLN A 55 -10.61 38.04 -27.63
C GLN A 55 -10.74 38.66 -26.23
N SER A 56 -11.50 38.02 -25.33
CA SER A 56 -11.73 38.46 -23.96
C SER A 56 -10.92 37.68 -22.92
N PHE A 57 -10.04 36.79 -23.38
CA PHE A 57 -9.24 35.93 -22.51
C PHE A 57 -8.28 36.76 -21.64
N THR A 58 -8.39 36.58 -20.34
CA THR A 58 -7.37 36.94 -19.35
C THR A 58 -7.27 35.83 -18.33
N VAL A 59 -6.10 35.69 -17.68
CA VAL A 59 -5.90 34.71 -16.61
C VAL A 59 -6.93 34.90 -15.50
N GLN A 60 -7.17 36.16 -15.08
CA GLN A 60 -8.12 36.50 -14.03
C GLN A 60 -9.56 36.12 -14.40
N ARG A 61 -9.95 36.33 -15.65
CA ARG A 61 -11.30 36.00 -16.12
C ARG A 61 -11.49 34.49 -16.24
N LEU A 62 -10.48 33.78 -16.73
CA LEU A 62 -10.51 32.31 -16.75
C LEU A 62 -10.63 31.76 -15.32
N ASP A 63 -9.78 32.21 -14.40
CA ASP A 63 -9.80 31.76 -13.02
C ASP A 63 -11.17 32.02 -12.37
N SER A 64 -11.79 33.17 -12.64
CA SER A 64 -13.15 33.50 -12.17
C SER A 64 -14.22 32.55 -12.73
N LEU A 65 -14.06 32.09 -13.97
CA LEU A 65 -14.99 31.15 -14.61
C LEU A 65 -14.79 29.71 -14.14
N LEU A 66 -13.58 29.35 -13.70
CA LEU A 66 -13.26 28.02 -13.20
C LEU A 66 -13.61 27.81 -11.72
N VAL A 67 -14.04 28.85 -10.99
CA VAL A 67 -14.43 28.73 -9.57
C VAL A 67 -15.49 27.63 -9.33
N SER A 68 -16.48 27.49 -10.22
CA SER A 68 -17.50 26.46 -10.08
C SER A 68 -16.93 25.05 -10.28
N VAL A 69 -16.02 24.89 -11.24
CA VAL A 69 -15.28 23.65 -11.55
C VAL A 69 -14.40 23.25 -10.37
N GLU A 70 -13.65 24.19 -9.80
CA GLU A 70 -12.81 23.98 -8.62
C GLU A 70 -13.64 23.58 -7.40
N ARG A 71 -14.77 24.25 -7.16
CA ARG A 71 -15.69 23.91 -6.07
C ARG A 71 -16.26 22.50 -6.21
N LEU A 72 -16.59 22.09 -7.44
CA LEU A 72 -17.09 20.73 -7.70
C LEU A 72 -15.99 19.68 -7.50
N ASN A 73 -14.76 19.96 -7.92
CA ASN A 73 -13.60 19.12 -7.64
C ASN A 73 -13.40 18.94 -6.13
N ALA A 74 -13.37 20.04 -5.37
CA ALA A 74 -13.25 20.01 -3.92
C ALA A 74 -14.38 19.21 -3.26
N ALA A 75 -15.63 19.39 -3.70
CA ALA A 75 -16.78 18.64 -3.19
C ALA A 75 -16.67 17.13 -3.49
N ALA A 76 -16.16 16.76 -4.66
CA ALA A 76 -15.97 15.36 -5.04
C ALA A 76 -14.92 14.68 -4.15
N TYR A 77 -13.79 15.34 -3.90
CA TYR A 77 -12.75 14.81 -3.00
C TYR A 77 -13.19 14.80 -1.55
N ALA A 78 -13.98 15.78 -1.10
CA ALA A 78 -14.58 15.75 0.23
C ALA A 78 -15.51 14.54 0.42
N ALA A 79 -16.34 14.23 -0.60
CA ALA A 79 -17.20 13.05 -0.58
C ALA A 79 -16.41 11.75 -0.56
N VAL A 80 -15.34 11.65 -1.38
CA VAL A 80 -14.42 10.50 -1.34
C VAL A 80 -13.78 10.35 0.05
N GLY A 81 -13.36 11.44 0.67
CA GLY A 81 -12.77 11.44 2.01
C GLY A 81 -13.74 10.91 3.07
N ALA A 82 -14.99 11.38 3.06
CA ALA A 82 -16.02 10.95 4.00
C ALA A 82 -16.41 9.47 3.83
N ASP A 83 -16.59 9.02 2.58
CA ASP A 83 -16.91 7.62 2.30
C ASP A 83 -15.72 6.70 2.65
N LEU A 84 -14.48 7.12 2.35
CA LEU A 84 -13.28 6.37 2.73
C LEU A 84 -13.15 6.28 4.25
N ASP A 85 -13.35 7.37 4.99
CA ASP A 85 -13.29 7.37 6.47
C ASP A 85 -14.30 6.37 7.06
N THR A 86 -15.53 6.37 6.55
CA THR A 86 -16.57 5.40 6.95
C THR A 86 -16.12 3.95 6.74
N GLU A 87 -15.50 3.65 5.60
CA GLU A 87 -14.95 2.33 5.29
C GLU A 87 -13.78 1.96 6.21
N LEU A 88 -12.90 2.92 6.54
CA LEU A 88 -11.75 2.69 7.41
C LEU A 88 -12.18 2.43 8.87
N VAL A 89 -13.22 3.10 9.36
CA VAL A 89 -13.82 2.81 10.68
C VAL A 89 -14.36 1.37 10.72
N ALA A 90 -15.13 0.97 9.71
CA ALA A 90 -15.68 -0.38 9.61
C ALA A 90 -14.56 -1.44 9.52
N LEU A 91 -13.53 -1.18 8.69
CA LEU A 91 -12.36 -2.03 8.56
C LEU A 91 -11.59 -2.15 9.87
N ALA A 92 -11.39 -1.06 10.62
CA ALA A 92 -10.67 -1.09 11.89
C ALA A 92 -11.34 -2.07 12.88
N GLY A 93 -12.68 -2.04 12.97
CA GLY A 93 -13.44 -2.96 13.80
C GLY A 93 -13.40 -4.40 13.31
N TYR A 94 -13.55 -4.62 12.00
CA TYR A 94 -13.43 -5.95 11.40
C TYR A 94 -12.05 -6.57 11.63
N GLU A 95 -10.99 -5.80 11.35
CA GLU A 95 -9.61 -6.28 11.50
C GLU A 95 -9.28 -6.57 12.97
N ALA A 96 -9.67 -5.70 13.90
CA ALA A 96 -9.46 -5.94 15.33
C ALA A 96 -10.14 -7.24 15.79
N SER A 97 -11.40 -7.47 15.36
CA SER A 97 -12.13 -8.70 15.69
C SER A 97 -11.53 -9.93 15.03
N TYR A 98 -11.12 -9.83 13.76
CA TYR A 98 -10.50 -10.93 13.03
C TYR A 98 -9.19 -11.36 13.70
N GLN A 99 -8.33 -10.41 14.04
CA GLN A 99 -7.03 -10.69 14.66
C GLN A 99 -7.19 -11.26 16.07
N HIS A 100 -8.17 -10.77 16.84
CA HIS A 100 -8.51 -11.31 18.16
C HIS A 100 -8.92 -12.79 18.06
N LYS A 101 -9.88 -13.11 17.19
CA LYS A 101 -10.34 -14.49 16.95
C LYS A 101 -9.25 -15.40 16.39
N LEU A 102 -8.40 -14.87 15.51
CA LEU A 102 -7.29 -15.61 14.94
C LEU A 102 -6.30 -16.02 16.04
N LEU A 103 -5.94 -15.09 16.93
CA LEU A 103 -5.06 -15.38 18.05
C LEU A 103 -5.68 -16.40 19.02
N GLU A 104 -6.98 -16.26 19.31
CA GLU A 104 -7.72 -17.21 20.15
C GLU A 104 -7.72 -18.62 19.56
N SER A 105 -7.91 -18.75 18.23
CA SER A 105 -8.00 -20.05 17.55
C SER A 105 -6.71 -20.87 17.56
N VAL A 106 -5.56 -20.24 17.83
CA VAL A 106 -4.25 -20.91 17.83
C VAL A 106 -3.74 -21.24 19.22
N LEU A 107 -4.38 -20.72 20.28
CA LEU A 107 -4.02 -21.03 21.66
C LEU A 107 -4.40 -22.48 22.04
N PRO A 108 -3.53 -23.24 22.72
CA PRO A 108 -3.90 -24.52 23.31
C PRO A 108 -4.99 -24.33 24.38
N SER A 109 -5.89 -25.30 24.53
CA SER A 109 -6.99 -25.25 25.51
C SER A 109 -6.51 -24.98 26.94
N ALA A 110 -5.36 -25.55 27.33
CA ALA A 110 -4.74 -25.34 28.64
C ALA A 110 -4.33 -23.88 28.90
N VAL A 111 -4.00 -23.11 27.85
CA VAL A 111 -3.65 -21.69 27.94
C VAL A 111 -4.90 -20.82 27.77
N ALA A 112 -5.83 -21.22 26.90
CA ALA A 112 -7.06 -20.48 26.61
C ALA A 112 -7.96 -20.30 27.86
N GLU A 113 -7.94 -21.25 28.80
CA GLU A 113 -8.71 -21.14 30.05
C GLU A 113 -8.12 -20.18 31.08
N SER A 114 -6.81 -19.87 30.97
CA SER A 114 -6.09 -19.06 31.96
C SER A 114 -5.71 -17.66 31.45
N LEU A 115 -5.81 -17.44 30.14
CA LEU A 115 -5.32 -16.23 29.51
C LEU A 115 -6.40 -15.54 28.67
N THR A 116 -6.67 -14.28 29.02
CA THR A 116 -7.66 -13.45 28.32
C THR A 116 -6.97 -12.61 27.26
N ILE A 117 -7.31 -12.82 26.00
CA ILE A 117 -6.85 -11.94 24.92
C ILE A 117 -7.59 -10.61 25.04
N SER A 118 -6.82 -9.54 25.25
CA SER A 118 -7.30 -8.16 25.25
C SER A 118 -7.82 -7.78 23.87
N ALA A 119 -9.06 -7.29 23.83
CA ALA A 119 -9.63 -6.66 22.65
C ALA A 119 -9.15 -5.20 22.53
N VAL A 120 -9.13 -4.68 21.30
CA VAL A 120 -8.84 -3.27 21.02
C VAL A 120 -10.08 -2.56 20.49
N SER A 121 -10.27 -1.30 20.88
CA SER A 121 -11.42 -0.52 20.42
C SER A 121 -11.23 -0.06 18.96
N ALA A 122 -12.20 -0.35 18.12
CA ALA A 122 -12.21 0.07 16.71
C ALA A 122 -12.04 1.60 16.57
N SER A 123 -12.68 2.39 17.43
CA SER A 123 -12.60 3.85 17.38
C SER A 123 -11.23 4.39 17.76
N GLN A 124 -10.57 3.76 18.75
CA GLN A 124 -9.22 4.13 19.17
C GLN A 124 -8.19 3.77 18.10
N VAL A 125 -8.30 2.57 17.53
CA VAL A 125 -7.45 2.10 16.43
C VAL A 125 -7.59 3.00 15.20
N HIS A 126 -8.83 3.32 14.80
CA HIS A 126 -9.09 4.23 13.69
C HIS A 126 -8.48 5.62 13.94
N ALA A 127 -8.77 6.23 15.09
CA ALA A 127 -8.28 7.56 15.42
C ALA A 127 -6.74 7.61 15.41
N ALA A 128 -6.08 6.60 15.95
CA ALA A 128 -4.64 6.55 15.99
C ALA A 128 -4.00 6.19 14.63
N ALA A 129 -4.67 5.40 13.78
CA ALA A 129 -4.26 5.19 12.39
C ALA A 129 -4.31 6.52 11.60
N MET A 130 -5.38 7.31 11.78
CA MET A 130 -5.57 8.61 11.13
C MET A 130 -4.63 9.70 11.64
N ALA A 131 -4.18 9.61 12.90
CA ALA A 131 -3.24 10.54 13.50
C ALA A 131 -1.78 10.30 13.10
N ARG A 132 -1.49 9.19 12.40
CA ARG A 132 -0.13 8.84 11.98
C ARG A 132 0.11 9.16 10.52
N PRO A 133 1.32 9.64 10.16
CA PRO A 133 1.69 9.81 8.77
C PRO A 133 1.63 8.47 8.02
N PHE A 134 0.88 8.47 6.95
CA PHE A 134 0.83 7.46 5.92
C PHE A 134 1.67 7.96 4.72
N GLN A 135 2.87 7.38 4.52
CA GLN A 135 3.84 7.82 3.50
C GLN A 135 4.37 9.26 3.68
N GLY A 136 4.51 9.70 4.93
CA GLY A 136 5.05 11.01 5.29
C GLY A 136 4.03 12.14 5.33
N LYS A 137 2.74 11.85 5.11
CA LYS A 137 1.61 12.79 5.20
C LYS A 137 0.43 12.14 5.91
N LEU A 138 -0.47 12.92 6.49
CA LEU A 138 -1.77 12.40 6.94
C LEU A 138 -2.63 12.01 5.74
N LEU A 139 -3.61 11.13 5.94
CA LEU A 139 -4.53 10.73 4.88
C LEU A 139 -5.32 11.93 4.31
N SER A 140 -5.75 12.83 5.19
CA SER A 140 -6.44 14.07 4.83
C SER A 140 -5.56 15.00 3.99
N GLU A 141 -4.29 15.14 4.35
CA GLU A 141 -3.30 15.92 3.59
C GLU A 141 -3.07 15.31 2.21
N ALA A 142 -2.84 14.00 2.13
CA ALA A 142 -2.61 13.32 0.87
C ALA A 142 -3.81 13.41 -0.08
N LEU A 143 -5.04 13.33 0.45
CA LEU A 143 -6.25 13.48 -0.36
C LEU A 143 -6.41 14.92 -0.87
N LYS A 144 -6.13 15.91 -0.01
CA LYS A 144 -6.14 17.33 -0.36
C LYS A 144 -5.10 17.65 -1.43
N ASP A 145 -3.89 17.09 -1.33
CA ASP A 145 -2.85 17.30 -2.34
C ASP A 145 -3.29 16.84 -3.74
N ILE A 146 -4.01 15.71 -3.84
CA ILE A 146 -4.52 15.21 -5.13
C ILE A 146 -5.59 16.17 -5.66
N GLU A 147 -6.49 16.64 -4.80
CA GLU A 147 -7.53 17.61 -5.15
C GLU A 147 -6.92 18.90 -5.72
N GLU A 148 -6.00 19.53 -4.99
CA GLU A 148 -5.36 20.79 -5.38
C GLU A 148 -4.50 20.63 -6.64
N THR A 149 -3.78 19.52 -6.75
CA THR A 149 -2.96 19.20 -7.92
C THR A 149 -3.84 18.99 -9.15
N ARG A 150 -4.99 18.34 -8.99
CA ARG A 150 -5.98 18.14 -10.06
C ARG A 150 -6.57 19.46 -10.53
N ALA A 151 -6.99 20.32 -9.60
CA ALA A 151 -7.52 21.65 -9.93
C ALA A 151 -6.48 22.48 -10.73
N THR A 152 -5.22 22.45 -10.29
CA THR A 152 -4.11 23.10 -11.00
C THR A 152 -3.91 22.53 -12.40
N ARG A 153 -3.95 21.20 -12.56
CA ARG A 153 -3.83 20.56 -13.87
C ARG A 153 -4.97 20.92 -14.82
N ILE A 154 -6.20 21.02 -14.33
CA ILE A 154 -7.34 21.50 -15.13
C ILE A 154 -7.04 22.91 -15.61
N ARG A 155 -6.71 23.82 -14.70
CA ARG A 155 -6.44 25.22 -14.99
C ARG A 155 -5.31 25.40 -16.02
N ASP A 156 -4.19 24.72 -15.81
CA ASP A 156 -3.01 24.83 -16.67
C ASP A 156 -3.24 24.23 -18.05
N ALA A 157 -3.97 23.11 -18.12
CA ALA A 157 -4.38 22.56 -19.42
C ALA A 157 -5.22 23.59 -20.18
N ILE A 158 -6.27 24.15 -19.57
CA ILE A 158 -7.11 25.15 -20.26
C ILE A 158 -6.29 26.37 -20.70
N ARG A 159 -5.42 26.91 -19.85
CA ARG A 159 -4.54 28.03 -20.20
C ARG A 159 -3.69 27.71 -21.42
N MET A 160 -3.05 26.54 -21.43
CA MET A 160 -2.26 26.07 -22.57
C MET A 160 -3.10 25.93 -23.84
N GLY A 161 -4.32 25.41 -23.73
CA GLY A 161 -5.20 25.25 -24.88
C GLY A 161 -5.61 26.57 -25.52
N PHE A 162 -5.91 27.59 -24.71
CA PHE A 162 -6.13 28.95 -25.22
C PHE A 162 -4.91 29.53 -25.93
N LEU A 163 -3.71 29.33 -25.37
CA LEU A 163 -2.46 29.81 -25.97
C LEU A 163 -2.15 29.11 -27.30
N GLU A 164 -2.48 27.83 -27.41
CA GLU A 164 -2.25 27.01 -28.61
C GLU A 164 -3.37 27.13 -29.65
N GLY A 165 -4.45 27.86 -29.33
CA GLY A 165 -5.61 27.99 -30.21
C GLY A 165 -6.46 26.71 -30.30
N GLU A 166 -6.41 25.85 -29.29
CA GLU A 166 -7.25 24.66 -29.18
C GLU A 166 -8.74 25.05 -29.12
N THR A 167 -9.60 24.23 -29.74
CA THR A 167 -11.04 24.31 -29.51
C THR A 167 -11.39 23.83 -28.10
N ILE A 168 -12.57 24.25 -27.60
CA ILE A 168 -13.09 23.78 -26.30
C ILE A 168 -13.13 22.25 -26.25
N ASP A 169 -13.55 21.60 -27.33
CA ASP A 169 -13.59 20.14 -27.42
C ASP A 169 -12.20 19.51 -27.33
N GLN A 170 -11.17 20.12 -27.92
CA GLN A 170 -9.79 19.63 -27.84
C GLN A 170 -9.25 19.74 -26.41
N MET A 171 -9.46 20.88 -25.75
CA MET A 171 -9.09 21.10 -24.35
C MET A 171 -9.76 20.09 -23.40
N VAL A 172 -11.07 19.92 -23.52
CA VAL A 172 -11.85 18.96 -22.69
C VAL A 172 -11.44 17.53 -22.99
N ARG A 173 -11.19 17.18 -24.27
CA ARG A 173 -10.72 15.85 -24.65
C ARG A 173 -9.34 15.55 -24.09
N ARG A 174 -8.41 16.51 -24.06
CA ARG A 174 -7.08 16.34 -23.45
C ARG A 174 -7.18 16.08 -21.95
N LEU A 175 -8.10 16.74 -21.25
CA LEU A 175 -8.35 16.50 -19.84
C LEU A 175 -8.96 15.11 -19.58
N ARG A 176 -10.04 14.80 -20.29
CA ARG A 176 -10.83 13.58 -20.10
C ARG A 176 -10.18 12.31 -20.67
N GLY A 177 -9.43 12.43 -21.75
CA GLY A 177 -9.01 11.30 -22.58
C GLY A 177 -10.09 10.84 -23.56
N THR A 178 -9.79 9.74 -24.24
CA THR A 178 -10.60 9.19 -25.34
C THR A 178 -11.20 7.83 -24.98
N ARG A 179 -12.43 7.59 -25.45
CA ARG A 179 -13.08 6.28 -25.31
C ARG A 179 -12.28 5.13 -25.92
N ALA A 180 -11.55 5.40 -27.01
CA ALA A 180 -10.73 4.40 -27.69
C ALA A 180 -9.62 3.81 -26.79
N LEU A 181 -9.09 4.60 -25.86
CA LEU A 181 -8.07 4.19 -24.90
C LEU A 181 -8.63 4.03 -23.48
N ASN A 182 -9.95 3.85 -23.33
CA ASN A 182 -10.62 3.81 -22.03
C ASN A 182 -10.26 5.00 -21.12
N TYR A 183 -10.07 6.18 -21.72
CA TYR A 183 -9.68 7.43 -21.07
C TYR A 183 -8.28 7.42 -20.42
N ALA A 184 -7.47 6.39 -20.66
CA ALA A 184 -6.14 6.26 -20.08
C ALA A 184 -5.13 7.31 -20.59
N ASP A 185 -5.47 7.98 -21.70
CA ASP A 185 -4.75 9.09 -22.32
C ASP A 185 -5.14 10.48 -21.78
N GLY A 186 -6.11 10.55 -20.86
CA GLY A 186 -6.54 11.79 -20.24
C GLY A 186 -5.57 12.29 -19.16
N LEU A 187 -5.37 13.60 -19.08
CA LEU A 187 -4.56 14.22 -18.03
C LEU A 187 -5.08 13.89 -16.62
N LEU A 188 -6.41 13.78 -16.45
CA LEU A 188 -7.03 13.49 -15.15
C LEU A 188 -6.92 12.01 -14.72
N GLU A 189 -6.44 11.12 -15.60
CA GLU A 189 -6.14 9.72 -15.25
C GLU A 189 -4.98 9.63 -14.24
N ILE A 190 -4.07 10.61 -14.23
CA ILE A 190 -3.00 10.70 -13.23
C ILE A 190 -3.62 10.78 -11.83
N ASP A 191 -4.60 11.66 -11.66
CA ASP A 191 -5.28 11.87 -10.38
C ASP A 191 -6.14 10.67 -10.01
N ARG A 192 -6.79 10.04 -10.99
CA ARG A 192 -7.55 8.80 -10.78
C ARG A 192 -6.66 7.69 -10.22
N ARG A 193 -5.50 7.46 -10.84
CA ARG A 193 -4.52 6.46 -10.36
C ARG A 193 -3.93 6.83 -9.00
N GLY A 194 -3.70 8.13 -8.76
CA GLY A 194 -3.28 8.65 -7.45
C GLY A 194 -4.29 8.34 -6.36
N ALA A 195 -5.57 8.62 -6.60
CA ALA A 195 -6.67 8.35 -5.67
C ALA A 195 -6.82 6.83 -5.41
N GLU A 196 -6.72 5.99 -6.45
CA GLU A 196 -6.74 4.54 -6.25
C GLU A 196 -5.58 4.05 -5.38
N ALA A 197 -4.37 4.55 -5.63
CA ALA A 197 -3.20 4.21 -4.83
C ALA A 197 -3.38 4.64 -3.38
N LEU A 198 -3.93 5.84 -3.15
CA LEU A 198 -4.25 6.34 -1.82
C LEU A 198 -5.25 5.46 -1.09
N VAL A 199 -6.37 5.12 -1.71
CA VAL A 199 -7.38 4.26 -1.10
C VAL A 199 -6.79 2.90 -0.72
N ARG A 200 -6.11 2.23 -1.66
CA ARG A 200 -5.51 0.91 -1.40
C ARG A 200 -4.53 0.94 -0.24
N THR A 201 -3.75 2.01 -0.17
CA THR A 201 -2.70 2.10 0.83
C THR A 201 -3.25 2.56 2.20
N ALA A 202 -4.28 3.40 2.23
CA ALA A 202 -5.02 3.73 3.45
C ALA A 202 -5.66 2.49 4.07
N VAL A 203 -6.28 1.62 3.26
CA VAL A 203 -6.82 0.33 3.72
C VAL A 203 -5.74 -0.55 4.35
N ASN A 204 -4.57 -0.70 3.70
CA ASN A 204 -3.47 -1.48 4.29
C ASN A 204 -2.90 -0.82 5.56
N HIS A 205 -2.82 0.50 5.60
CA HIS A 205 -2.37 1.26 6.77
C HIS A 205 -3.27 1.00 7.98
N THR A 206 -4.58 1.18 7.83
CA THR A 206 -5.54 0.92 8.89
C THR A 206 -5.48 -0.52 9.37
N ALA A 207 -5.45 -1.50 8.45
CA ALA A 207 -5.38 -2.90 8.83
C ALA A 207 -4.07 -3.25 9.56
N SER A 208 -2.94 -2.70 9.10
CA SER A 208 -1.64 -2.89 9.75
C SER A 208 -1.60 -2.26 11.13
N TYR A 209 -2.20 -1.08 11.30
CA TYR A 209 -2.31 -0.44 12.59
C TYR A 209 -3.18 -1.24 13.56
N SER A 210 -4.33 -1.77 13.12
CA SER A 210 -5.18 -2.65 13.93
C SER A 210 -4.43 -3.89 14.43
N ARG A 211 -3.64 -4.54 13.56
CA ARG A 211 -2.80 -5.68 13.94
C ARG A 211 -1.80 -5.31 15.03
N GLN A 212 -1.06 -4.22 14.83
CA GLN A 212 -0.03 -3.79 15.76
C GLN A 212 -0.61 -3.37 17.11
N ALA A 213 -1.76 -2.66 17.11
CA ALA A 213 -2.47 -2.32 18.33
C ALA A 213 -2.90 -3.57 19.12
N LEU A 214 -3.37 -4.63 18.42
CA LEU A 214 -3.70 -5.89 19.09
C LEU A 214 -2.45 -6.58 19.66
N PHE A 215 -1.34 -6.60 18.91
CA PHE A 215 -0.08 -7.19 19.40
C PHE A 215 0.43 -6.44 20.63
N GLU A 216 0.36 -5.11 20.62
CA GLU A 216 0.74 -4.26 21.77
C GLU A 216 -0.16 -4.50 22.99
N ALA A 217 -1.48 -4.64 22.78
CA ALA A 217 -2.43 -4.94 23.85
C ALA A 217 -2.28 -6.34 24.46
N ASN A 218 -1.62 -7.26 23.74
CA ASN A 218 -1.40 -8.64 24.13
C ASN A 218 0.10 -8.95 24.19
N ALA A 219 0.90 -7.99 24.67
CA ALA A 219 2.36 -8.10 24.71
C ALA A 219 2.86 -9.20 25.64
N ASP A 220 2.03 -9.75 26.53
CA ASP A 220 2.27 -10.97 27.29
C ASP A 220 2.39 -12.21 26.39
N LEU A 221 1.56 -12.29 25.34
CA LEU A 221 1.58 -13.36 24.33
C LEU A 221 2.43 -13.06 23.10
N VAL A 222 2.44 -11.81 22.65
CA VAL A 222 3.06 -11.40 21.39
C VAL A 222 4.23 -10.48 21.71
N LYS A 223 5.43 -11.04 21.86
CA LYS A 223 6.64 -10.23 22.08
C LYS A 223 7.22 -9.69 20.77
N GLU A 224 7.05 -10.44 19.70
CA GLU A 224 7.61 -10.14 18.39
C GLU A 224 6.56 -10.28 17.30
N TRP A 225 6.81 -9.62 16.17
CA TRP A 225 6.06 -9.78 14.94
C TRP A 225 7.02 -9.96 13.77
N GLN A 226 6.58 -10.69 12.75
CA GLN A 226 7.31 -10.92 11.52
C GLN A 226 6.73 -10.09 10.38
N PHE A 227 7.61 -9.47 9.59
CA PHE A 227 7.22 -8.81 8.36
C PHE A 227 7.03 -9.84 7.24
N LEU A 228 5.87 -9.82 6.58
CA LEU A 228 5.56 -10.76 5.50
C LEU A 228 5.29 -10.02 4.20
N ALA A 229 6.20 -10.15 3.23
CA ALA A 229 6.01 -9.57 1.91
C ALA A 229 5.17 -10.52 1.03
N THR A 230 4.33 -9.97 0.16
CA THR A 230 3.66 -10.76 -0.88
C THR A 230 4.71 -11.38 -1.80
N LEU A 231 4.72 -12.69 -2.04
CA LEU A 231 5.69 -13.32 -2.92
C LEU A 231 5.25 -13.25 -4.39
N ASP A 232 5.40 -12.08 -5.01
CA ASP A 232 5.09 -11.86 -6.42
C ASP A 232 6.03 -10.82 -7.08
N GLY A 233 5.98 -10.70 -8.41
CA GLY A 233 6.87 -9.81 -9.17
C GLY A 233 6.60 -8.31 -9.01
N ARG A 234 5.57 -7.92 -8.25
CA ARG A 234 5.23 -6.51 -7.96
C ARG A 234 5.67 -6.10 -6.55
N THR A 235 6.20 -7.02 -5.76
CA THR A 235 6.78 -6.70 -4.46
C THR A 235 8.10 -5.97 -4.64
N THR A 236 8.19 -4.79 -4.04
CA THR A 236 9.39 -3.95 -4.12
C THR A 236 10.57 -4.59 -3.39
N ILE A 237 11.79 -4.26 -3.80
CA ILE A 237 13.02 -4.63 -3.10
C ILE A 237 12.95 -4.25 -1.62
N THR A 238 12.35 -3.09 -1.29
CA THR A 238 12.09 -2.67 0.10
C THR A 238 11.32 -3.72 0.89
N CYS A 239 10.15 -4.16 0.41
CA CYS A 239 9.36 -5.17 1.11
C CYS A 239 10.01 -6.56 1.06
N ALA A 240 10.56 -6.95 -0.09
CA ALA A 240 11.25 -8.22 -0.27
C ALA A 240 12.43 -8.40 0.72
N SER A 241 13.19 -7.32 0.97
CA SER A 241 14.31 -7.31 1.92
C SER A 241 13.90 -7.45 3.38
N LEU A 242 12.64 -7.15 3.71
CA LEU A 242 12.09 -7.20 5.05
C LEU A 242 11.36 -8.52 5.32
N SER A 243 10.96 -9.23 4.27
CA SER A 243 10.22 -10.50 4.38
C SER A 243 10.95 -11.52 5.25
N GLY A 244 10.25 -12.05 6.25
CA GLY A 244 10.75 -13.03 7.20
C GLY A 244 11.50 -12.44 8.40
N LYS A 245 11.82 -11.15 8.40
CA LYS A 245 12.49 -10.51 9.55
C LYS A 245 11.51 -10.31 10.70
N THR A 246 11.97 -10.61 11.91
CA THR A 246 11.22 -10.40 13.15
C THR A 246 11.65 -9.12 13.83
N TYR A 247 10.71 -8.49 14.53
CA TYR A 247 10.88 -7.25 15.27
C TYR A 247 10.12 -7.35 16.58
N ALA A 248 10.65 -6.73 17.64
CA ALA A 248 9.88 -6.55 18.86
C ALA A 248 8.61 -5.73 18.57
N VAL A 249 7.51 -6.06 19.25
CA VAL A 249 6.27 -5.28 19.16
C VAL A 249 6.53 -3.80 19.51
N GLY A 250 5.91 -2.89 18.77
CA GLY A 250 6.17 -1.45 18.86
C GLY A 250 7.44 -0.97 18.14
N THR A 251 8.22 -1.89 17.54
CA THR A 251 9.44 -1.57 16.80
C THR A 251 9.39 -2.07 15.35
N GLY A 252 10.32 -1.60 14.52
CA GLY A 252 10.51 -2.09 13.16
C GLY A 252 9.70 -1.37 12.07
N PRO A 253 9.98 -1.65 10.79
CA PRO A 253 9.36 -1.00 9.65
C PRO A 253 7.99 -1.63 9.30
N GLN A 254 6.91 -1.12 9.88
CA GLN A 254 5.55 -1.62 9.64
C GLN A 254 5.06 -1.33 8.19
N PRO A 255 4.32 -2.25 7.54
CA PRO A 255 3.60 -1.95 6.30
C PRO A 255 2.42 -1.00 6.55
N PRO A 256 1.93 -0.28 5.52
CA PRO A 256 2.46 -0.19 4.16
C PRO A 256 3.75 0.65 4.07
N ARG A 257 4.77 0.13 3.38
CA ARG A 257 6.08 0.80 3.23
C ARG A 257 6.14 1.79 2.07
N HIS A 258 5.27 1.62 1.09
CA HIS A 258 5.17 2.45 -0.10
C HIS A 258 3.71 2.45 -0.59
N TRP A 259 3.38 3.37 -1.50
CA TRP A 259 2.11 3.34 -2.22
C TRP A 259 1.88 1.96 -2.86
N ASN A 260 0.66 1.46 -2.76
CA ASN A 260 0.27 0.11 -3.23
C ASN A 260 1.04 -1.05 -2.58
N CYS A 261 1.63 -0.85 -1.39
CA CYS A 261 2.20 -1.96 -0.62
C CYS A 261 1.12 -2.98 -0.25
N ARG A 262 1.42 -4.28 -0.44
CA ARG A 262 0.54 -5.42 -0.13
C ARG A 262 1.11 -6.36 0.94
N SER A 263 2.29 -6.03 1.46
CA SER A 263 2.89 -6.72 2.60
C SER A 263 2.04 -6.56 3.86
N THR A 264 2.16 -7.52 4.76
CA THR A 264 1.44 -7.62 6.02
C THR A 264 2.40 -7.93 7.18
N SER A 265 1.85 -8.05 8.39
CA SER A 265 2.56 -8.43 9.60
C SER A 265 1.85 -9.61 10.27
N VAL A 266 2.63 -10.52 10.87
CA VAL A 266 2.15 -11.72 11.56
C VAL A 266 2.74 -11.75 12.97
N PRO A 267 1.97 -12.08 14.03
CA PRO A 267 2.55 -12.20 15.37
C PRO A 267 3.45 -13.44 15.45
N VAL A 268 4.52 -13.35 16.23
CA VAL A 268 5.41 -14.48 16.52
C VAL A 268 5.21 -14.89 17.97
N LEU A 269 4.73 -16.12 18.16
CA LEU A 269 4.34 -16.61 19.47
C LEU A 269 5.44 -17.41 20.19
N ALA A 270 6.59 -17.62 19.52
CA ALA A 270 7.65 -18.51 19.96
C ALA A 270 8.21 -18.19 21.36
N SER A 271 8.36 -16.91 21.69
CA SER A 271 8.91 -16.44 22.97
C SER A 271 7.92 -16.51 24.13
N ALA A 272 6.61 -16.45 23.87
CA ALA A 272 5.58 -16.62 24.91
C ALA A 272 5.36 -18.10 25.25
N TRP A 273 5.44 -19.00 24.26
CA TRP A 273 5.30 -20.44 24.51
C TRP A 273 6.45 -21.00 25.37
N GLU A 274 7.68 -20.53 25.14
CA GLU A 274 8.85 -20.89 25.98
C GLU A 274 8.67 -20.42 27.44
N ALA A 275 8.12 -19.21 27.64
CA ALA A 275 7.79 -18.69 28.98
C ALA A 275 6.63 -19.42 29.67
N LEU A 276 5.73 -20.03 28.89
CA LEU A 276 4.58 -20.82 29.36
C LEU A 276 4.90 -22.32 29.51
N GLY A 277 6.15 -22.74 29.30
CA GLY A 277 6.59 -24.14 29.46
C GLY A 277 6.11 -25.10 28.36
N LEU A 278 5.70 -24.58 27.20
CA LEU A 278 5.25 -25.36 26.04
C LEU A 278 6.42 -25.70 25.11
N SER A 279 6.35 -26.83 24.40
CA SER A 279 7.51 -27.38 23.69
C SER A 279 7.76 -26.67 22.36
N LYS A 280 9.05 -26.46 22.02
CA LYS A 280 9.49 -25.85 20.76
C LYS A 280 9.08 -26.65 19.51
N SER A 281 8.79 -27.94 19.65
CA SER A 281 8.27 -28.82 18.58
C SER A 281 6.85 -28.48 18.13
N GLU A 282 6.13 -27.63 18.85
CA GLU A 282 4.78 -27.14 18.48
C GLU A 282 4.83 -25.77 17.79
N ILE A 283 6.04 -25.33 17.38
CA ILE A 283 6.40 -23.98 16.90
C ILE A 283 7.19 -24.07 15.58
N ASP A 284 6.62 -24.70 14.55
CA ASP A 284 7.13 -24.73 13.17
C ASP A 284 6.71 -23.44 12.39
N PRO A 285 7.50 -22.89 11.46
CA PRO A 285 7.09 -21.77 10.58
C PRO A 285 6.22 -22.20 9.37
N GLY A 286 5.02 -21.61 9.20
CA GLY A 286 3.93 -22.17 8.36
C GLY A 286 4.00 -22.08 6.87
N THR A 287 2.94 -21.59 6.25
CA THR A 287 2.86 -21.30 4.81
C THR A 287 2.51 -19.83 4.55
N GLN A 288 3.02 -19.28 3.45
CA GLN A 288 2.79 -17.94 2.94
C GLN A 288 2.41 -17.96 1.45
N ALA A 289 1.69 -16.96 0.97
CA ALA A 289 1.21 -16.94 -0.42
C ALA A 289 2.30 -16.49 -1.37
N SER A 290 2.34 -17.18 -2.49
CA SER A 290 3.08 -16.81 -3.67
C SER A 290 2.21 -16.79 -4.92
N MET A 291 2.69 -16.06 -5.93
CA MET A 291 2.25 -16.16 -7.32
C MET A 291 2.14 -17.61 -7.83
N ASP A 292 2.96 -18.54 -7.31
CA ASP A 292 2.99 -19.95 -7.73
C ASP A 292 2.23 -20.90 -6.78
N GLY A 293 1.47 -20.38 -5.82
CA GLY A 293 0.78 -21.17 -4.78
C GLY A 293 1.30 -20.91 -3.37
N GLN A 294 0.86 -21.71 -2.40
CA GLN A 294 1.37 -21.64 -1.03
C GLN A 294 2.83 -22.12 -0.97
N VAL A 295 3.69 -21.36 -0.29
CA VAL A 295 5.11 -21.64 -0.04
C VAL A 295 5.31 -21.69 1.48
N ALA A 296 6.26 -22.42 2.04
CA ALA A 296 6.47 -22.36 3.50
C ALA A 296 6.79 -20.91 3.97
N ALA A 297 6.37 -20.52 5.17
CA ALA A 297 6.43 -19.16 5.72
C ALA A 297 7.86 -18.78 6.15
N ASP A 298 8.70 -19.78 6.38
CA ASP A 298 10.15 -19.60 6.55
C ASP A 298 10.89 -19.27 5.25
N VAL A 299 10.25 -19.49 4.09
CA VAL A 299 10.87 -19.19 2.80
C VAL A 299 11.00 -17.68 2.65
N SER A 300 12.20 -17.16 2.86
CA SER A 300 12.50 -15.77 2.56
C SER A 300 12.18 -15.45 1.10
N TYR A 301 11.82 -14.19 0.81
CA TYR A 301 11.63 -13.75 -0.57
C TYR A 301 12.86 -14.07 -1.44
N SER A 302 14.06 -14.00 -0.87
CA SER A 302 15.30 -14.41 -1.55
C SER A 302 15.32 -15.89 -1.91
N GLN A 303 14.87 -16.80 -1.05
CA GLN A 303 14.79 -18.22 -1.38
C GLN A 303 13.73 -18.48 -2.45
N TRP A 304 12.56 -17.85 -2.34
CA TRP A 304 11.51 -17.93 -3.34
C TRP A 304 11.97 -17.44 -4.72
N LEU A 305 12.61 -16.25 -4.77
CA LEU A 305 13.04 -15.63 -6.02
C LEU A 305 14.14 -16.45 -6.73
N ARG A 306 15.01 -17.16 -5.99
CA ARG A 306 16.03 -18.04 -6.58
C ARG A 306 15.42 -19.18 -7.39
N GLY A 307 14.21 -19.63 -7.04
CA GLY A 307 13.48 -20.65 -7.78
C GLY A 307 12.87 -20.16 -9.11
N LYS A 308 12.96 -18.85 -9.43
CA LYS A 308 12.35 -18.27 -10.63
C LYS A 308 13.29 -18.21 -11.82
N PRO A 309 12.78 -18.14 -13.06
CA PRO A 309 13.61 -17.92 -14.25
C PRO A 309 14.43 -16.63 -14.15
N ALA A 310 15.63 -16.61 -14.73
CA ALA A 310 16.54 -15.45 -14.67
C ALA A 310 15.89 -14.14 -15.15
N ALA A 311 15.08 -14.20 -16.22
CA ALA A 311 14.33 -13.05 -16.73
C ALA A 311 13.37 -12.47 -15.67
N PHE A 312 12.66 -13.33 -14.92
CA PHE A 312 11.78 -12.89 -13.85
C PHE A 312 12.57 -12.27 -12.68
N GLN A 313 13.74 -12.83 -12.35
CA GLN A 313 14.61 -12.24 -11.33
C GLN A 313 15.12 -10.84 -11.75
N ASP A 314 15.40 -10.66 -13.04
CA ASP A 314 15.81 -9.37 -13.61
C ASP A 314 14.65 -8.37 -13.66
N ASP A 315 13.41 -8.81 -13.90
CA ASP A 315 12.22 -7.97 -13.81
C ASP A 315 11.99 -7.45 -12.37
N VAL A 316 12.26 -8.28 -11.37
CA VAL A 316 12.07 -7.95 -9.95
C VAL A 316 13.19 -7.07 -9.39
N LEU A 317 14.44 -7.36 -9.73
CA LEU A 317 15.62 -6.70 -9.12
C LEU A 317 16.27 -5.65 -10.04
N GLY A 318 15.95 -5.66 -11.32
CA GLY A 318 16.74 -5.02 -12.38
C GLY A 318 17.93 -5.89 -12.80
N ALA A 319 18.37 -5.76 -14.06
CA ALA A 319 19.37 -6.65 -14.66
C ALA A 319 20.71 -6.75 -13.89
N GLU A 320 21.24 -5.63 -13.40
CA GLU A 320 22.51 -5.60 -12.65
C GLU A 320 22.40 -6.33 -11.30
N ARG A 321 21.37 -6.03 -10.51
CA ARG A 321 21.15 -6.69 -9.21
C ARG A 321 20.70 -8.14 -9.37
N GLY A 322 19.95 -8.45 -10.42
CA GLY A 322 19.55 -9.81 -10.77
C GLY A 322 20.76 -10.69 -11.12
N LYS A 323 21.72 -10.16 -11.89
CA LYS A 323 23.02 -10.84 -12.11
C LYS A 323 23.76 -11.07 -10.80
N LEU A 324 23.88 -10.06 -9.93
CA LEU A 324 24.52 -10.21 -8.61
C LEU A 324 23.83 -11.25 -7.73
N PHE A 325 22.51 -11.22 -7.67
CA PHE A 325 21.70 -12.18 -6.92
C PHE A 325 21.92 -13.62 -7.38
N ARG A 326 22.09 -13.85 -8.69
CA ARG A 326 22.41 -15.16 -9.26
C ARG A 326 23.87 -15.58 -9.06
N HIS A 327 24.82 -14.71 -9.41
CA HIS A 327 26.26 -15.04 -9.45
C HIS A 327 26.92 -14.99 -8.07
N GLY A 328 26.58 -14.00 -7.25
CA GLY A 328 27.23 -13.77 -5.95
C GLY A 328 26.61 -14.53 -4.79
N LYS A 329 25.54 -15.32 -5.02
CA LYS A 329 24.68 -15.92 -3.97
C LYS A 329 24.20 -14.93 -2.90
N VAL A 330 24.28 -13.62 -3.16
CA VAL A 330 23.84 -12.57 -2.23
C VAL A 330 22.32 -12.57 -2.12
N SER A 331 21.81 -12.34 -0.92
CA SER A 331 20.39 -12.20 -0.64
C SER A 331 19.92 -10.75 -0.88
N ILE A 332 18.61 -10.57 -1.09
CA ILE A 332 18.02 -9.27 -1.47
C ILE A 332 18.26 -8.18 -0.43
N ASP A 333 18.37 -8.55 0.85
CA ASP A 333 18.69 -7.64 1.96
C ASP A 333 20.07 -6.99 1.82
N ARG A 334 20.98 -7.50 0.97
CA ARG A 334 22.23 -6.81 0.65
C ARG A 334 22.01 -5.56 -0.19
N PHE A 335 20.88 -5.46 -0.89
CA PHE A 335 20.53 -4.30 -1.70
C PHE A 335 19.83 -3.19 -0.91
N THR A 336 19.62 -3.39 0.39
CA THR A 336 18.93 -2.42 1.25
C THR A 336 19.62 -2.23 2.59
N ASP A 337 19.28 -1.15 3.29
CA ASP A 337 19.60 -1.04 4.72
C ASP A 337 18.65 -1.89 5.60
N ASN A 338 18.82 -1.80 6.91
CA ASN A 338 17.99 -2.51 7.90
C ASN A 338 16.52 -2.04 7.94
N LYS A 339 16.18 -0.91 7.31
CA LYS A 339 14.84 -0.35 7.19
C LYS A 339 14.20 -0.60 5.81
N GLY A 340 14.91 -1.30 4.92
CA GLY A 340 14.47 -1.61 3.57
C GLY A 340 14.70 -0.48 2.56
N ARG A 341 15.50 0.55 2.90
CA ARG A 341 15.87 1.60 1.93
C ARG A 341 16.86 1.01 0.92
N VAL A 342 16.51 1.06 -0.36
CA VAL A 342 17.32 0.52 -1.44
C VAL A 342 18.57 1.37 -1.64
N TYR A 343 19.74 0.72 -1.72
CA TYR A 343 21.01 1.36 -2.05
C TYR A 343 21.06 1.77 -3.53
N SER A 344 21.64 2.94 -3.82
CA SER A 344 21.90 3.34 -5.22
C SER A 344 22.92 2.39 -5.86
N LEU A 345 23.03 2.40 -7.20
CA LEU A 345 24.05 1.61 -7.88
C LEU A 345 25.47 2.05 -7.49
N ASP A 346 25.68 3.34 -7.21
CA ASP A 346 26.98 3.84 -6.78
C ASP A 346 27.30 3.44 -5.33
N ASP A 347 26.31 3.43 -4.45
CA ASP A 347 26.47 2.89 -3.09
C ASP A 347 26.78 1.40 -3.13
N LEU A 348 26.11 0.66 -4.02
CA LEU A 348 26.40 -0.75 -4.25
C LEU A 348 27.80 -0.94 -4.82
N ARG A 349 28.23 -0.22 -5.87
CA ARG A 349 29.60 -0.30 -6.40
C ARG A 349 30.66 -0.04 -5.35
N LYS A 350 30.46 0.94 -4.47
CA LYS A 350 31.41 1.23 -3.36
C LYS A 350 31.48 0.09 -2.36
N ARG A 351 30.35 -0.54 -2.04
CA ARG A 351 30.26 -1.68 -1.10
C ARG A 351 30.75 -2.98 -1.73
N ASP A 352 30.43 -3.15 -3.00
CA ASP A 352 30.62 -4.35 -3.79
C ASP A 352 32.01 -4.36 -4.43
N ALA A 353 32.74 -3.26 -4.60
CA ALA A 353 34.15 -3.29 -5.03
C ALA A 353 35.00 -4.26 -4.18
N ALA A 354 34.72 -4.31 -2.87
CA ALA A 354 35.34 -5.27 -1.94
C ALA A 354 34.84 -6.73 -2.09
N MET A 355 33.66 -6.95 -2.71
CA MET A 355 33.13 -8.27 -3.06
C MET A 355 33.49 -8.70 -4.49
N PHE A 356 33.51 -7.79 -5.46
CA PHE A 356 33.89 -7.99 -6.86
C PHE A 356 35.36 -8.39 -6.96
N GLU A 357 36.26 -7.75 -6.20
CA GLU A 357 37.66 -8.21 -6.04
C GLU A 357 37.76 -9.64 -5.48
N ARG A 358 36.85 -10.04 -4.56
CA ARG A 358 36.81 -11.38 -3.96
C ARG A 358 36.11 -12.43 -4.83
N ALA A 359 35.28 -12.00 -5.77
CA ALA A 359 34.50 -12.85 -6.67
C ALA A 359 35.10 -12.94 -8.09
N GLY A 360 36.19 -12.20 -8.38
CA GLY A 360 36.90 -12.23 -9.66
C GLY A 360 36.19 -11.50 -10.80
N LEU A 361 35.48 -10.41 -10.47
CA LEU A 361 34.75 -9.55 -11.42
C LEU A 361 35.33 -8.14 -11.47
#